data_AF-A0A1F6B253-F1
#
_entry.id   AF-A0A1F6B253-F1
#
_cell.length_a   1.000
_cell.length_b   1.000
_cell.length_c   1.000
_cell.angle_alpha   90.00
_cell.angle_beta   90.00
_cell.angle_gamma   90.00
#
_symmetry.space_group_name_H-M   'P 1'
#
loop_
_entity.id
_entity.type
_entity.pdbx_description
1 polymer ?
#
loop_
_entity_poly.entity_id
_entity_poly.type
_entity_poly.pdbx_seq_one_letter_code
_entity_poly.pdbx_strand_id
1 'polypeptide(L)'
;MKNKPIICLFIIYLSYIFFKSNNLYVYASTNWAKYSGNPILIKGTSGEWDEQYIYPGKVIKQGSEYKMWYTGADRTGKEQIGYATSTDGIKWDKYEKNPVLKVGPTGSWDSYIAAQASVIYDGKNYFMWYSGNNASVINEHWKIGFATSIDGIKWDKYEQNPVLNPSLDGWDNKAVYQPEVLKISNTKYYMWYTATSFSASSPRWKIGFAESSDGLNWNKFSGNPVIYPEQSWEKSGGDGVNDSSVYFDGYLFHTWYHAHGIGYAQSLDGKSWQKYILNPVVPRGNPPNDWDYFFILSTNVIKDNNNYKMWYAGEKNYNASSIGLAETDELPEIIPIKAPVVVVPGILASVDSVRGIPCDISVSGDWQAVPIFTRLYYKPLLDTLTEDSKLEMDKDVYFYAYDWRQPAEVLADNFKKYIDKISADHPGGTKFKIVGHSLGGLVV
;
A
#
# COMPACT_ATOMS: atom_id res chain seq x y z
N MET A 1 -62.72 -4.75 41.95
CA MET A 1 -62.28 -5.58 40.79
C MET A 1 -61.41 -4.69 39.93
N LYS A 2 -60.12 -4.91 39.66
CA LYS A 2 -59.21 -6.04 39.80
C LYS A 2 -57.80 -5.42 39.93
N ASN A 3 -56.96 -6.07 40.73
CA ASN A 3 -55.54 -6.38 40.53
C ASN A 3 -54.68 -5.39 39.71
N LYS A 4 -53.69 -4.77 40.39
CA LYS A 4 -52.23 -4.93 40.18
C LYS A 4 -51.71 -5.27 38.74
N PRO A 5 -50.42 -5.02 38.43
CA PRO A 5 -49.52 -3.91 38.81
C PRO A 5 -48.39 -3.64 37.74
N ILE A 6 -47.47 -2.71 38.01
CA ILE A 6 -45.99 -2.87 37.82
C ILE A 6 -45.39 -3.23 36.43
N ILE A 7 -46.16 -3.43 35.35
CA ILE A 7 -45.60 -3.91 34.07
C ILE A 7 -44.80 -2.83 33.31
N CYS A 8 -45.16 -1.55 33.40
CA CYS A 8 -44.44 -0.52 32.63
C CYS A 8 -43.10 -0.07 33.26
N LEU A 9 -42.89 -0.26 34.57
CA LEU A 9 -41.62 0.08 35.22
C LEU A 9 -40.63 -1.10 35.22
N PHE A 10 -41.10 -2.34 35.15
CA PHE A 10 -40.24 -3.52 35.00
C PHE A 10 -39.70 -3.68 33.58
N ILE A 11 -40.45 -3.30 32.54
CA ILE A 11 -39.99 -3.35 31.15
C ILE A 11 -38.89 -2.30 30.88
N ILE A 12 -39.00 -1.11 31.47
CA ILE A 12 -37.97 -0.06 31.32
C ILE A 12 -36.70 -0.41 32.10
N TYR A 13 -36.81 -1.11 33.24
CA TYR A 13 -35.64 -1.59 34.00
C TYR A 13 -34.99 -2.84 33.37
N LEU A 14 -35.76 -3.74 32.73
CA LEU A 14 -35.22 -4.86 31.95
C LEU A 14 -34.53 -4.40 30.66
N SER A 15 -35.01 -3.35 29.99
CA SER A 15 -34.25 -2.73 28.89
C SER A 15 -32.95 -2.08 29.37
N TYR A 16 -32.90 -1.60 30.62
CA TYR A 16 -31.68 -1.01 31.18
C TYR A 16 -30.68 -2.06 31.69
N ILE A 17 -31.15 -3.25 32.12
CA ILE A 17 -30.29 -4.37 32.52
C ILE A 17 -29.79 -5.17 31.29
N PHE A 18 -30.58 -5.28 30.21
CA PHE A 18 -30.10 -5.89 28.97
C PHE A 18 -29.14 -4.99 28.17
N PHE A 19 -29.14 -3.67 28.38
CA PHE A 19 -28.14 -2.76 27.81
C PHE A 19 -26.91 -2.53 28.71
N LYS A 20 -26.78 -3.26 29.82
CA LYS A 20 -25.64 -3.15 30.74
C LYS A 20 -25.12 -4.51 31.19
N SER A 21 -24.87 -5.41 30.25
CA SER A 21 -23.85 -6.48 30.38
C SER A 21 -23.92 -7.34 29.14
N ASN A 22 -23.34 -6.80 28.08
CA ASN A 22 -22.35 -7.49 27.26
C ASN A 22 -21.84 -6.42 26.32
N ASN A 23 -20.84 -5.65 26.78
CA ASN A 23 -19.71 -5.38 25.91
C ASN A 23 -19.11 -6.75 25.57
N LEU A 24 -19.82 -7.53 24.74
CA LEU A 24 -19.16 -8.35 23.76
C LEU A 24 -18.38 -7.32 22.98
N TYR A 25 -17.13 -7.11 23.40
CA TYR A 25 -16.10 -6.79 22.47
C TYR A 25 -16.23 -7.88 21.40
N VAL A 26 -17.04 -7.62 20.38
CA VAL A 26 -16.76 -8.17 19.07
C VAL A 26 -15.44 -7.50 18.75
N TYR A 27 -14.36 -8.11 19.23
CA TYR A 27 -13.10 -8.00 18.55
C TYR A 27 -13.48 -8.42 17.14
N ALA A 28 -13.63 -7.44 16.26
CA ALA A 28 -13.57 -7.74 14.85
C ALA A 28 -12.19 -8.37 14.70
N SER A 29 -12.16 -9.70 14.73
CA SER A 29 -10.96 -10.44 14.42
C SER A 29 -10.60 -9.95 13.04
N THR A 30 -9.43 -9.36 12.94
CA THR A 30 -8.87 -9.02 11.66
C THR A 30 -8.84 -10.32 10.84
N ASN A 31 -9.16 -10.27 9.55
CA ASN A 31 -9.13 -11.48 8.72
C ASN A 31 -7.70 -12.02 8.51
N TRP A 32 -6.70 -11.31 9.04
CA TRP A 32 -5.31 -11.77 9.08
C TRP A 32 -5.14 -12.88 10.12
N ALA A 33 -4.94 -14.09 9.64
CA ALA A 33 -4.59 -15.24 10.44
C ALA A 33 -3.06 -15.37 10.54
N LYS A 34 -2.51 -15.32 11.76
CA LYS A 34 -1.10 -15.67 12.00
C LYS A 34 -0.90 -17.17 11.78
N TYR A 35 0.15 -17.54 11.05
CA TYR A 35 0.49 -18.96 10.85
C TYR A 35 0.85 -19.62 12.19
N SER A 36 0.21 -20.75 12.50
CA SER A 36 0.38 -21.43 13.79
C SER A 36 1.78 -21.99 14.00
N GLY A 37 2.56 -22.17 12.94
CA GLY A 37 3.96 -22.62 12.99
C GLY A 37 4.98 -21.48 13.09
N ASN A 38 4.56 -20.24 13.34
CA ASN A 38 5.48 -19.12 13.53
C ASN A 38 6.40 -19.31 14.76
N PRO A 39 7.64 -18.76 14.73
CA PRO A 39 8.27 -18.07 13.60
C PRO A 39 8.72 -19.04 12.50
N ILE A 40 8.74 -18.56 11.26
CA ILE A 40 9.08 -19.35 10.05
C ILE A 40 10.52 -19.19 9.58
N LEU A 41 11.20 -18.12 9.99
CA LEU A 41 12.64 -17.95 9.80
C LEU A 41 13.23 -17.37 11.07
N ILE A 42 14.32 -17.97 11.55
CA ILE A 42 15.01 -17.59 12.79
C ILE A 42 16.39 -17.01 12.51
N LYS A 43 16.86 -16.19 13.44
CA LYS A 43 18.20 -15.60 13.45
C LYS A 43 19.31 -16.67 13.51
N GLY A 44 20.54 -16.26 13.22
CA GLY A 44 21.71 -17.12 13.26
C GLY A 44 22.08 -17.61 14.66
N THR A 45 22.97 -18.60 14.68
CA THR A 45 23.68 -19.08 15.87
C THR A 45 24.85 -18.16 16.22
N SER A 46 25.46 -18.37 17.40
CA SER A 46 26.49 -17.44 17.87
C SER A 46 27.71 -17.39 16.95
N GLY A 47 28.16 -16.17 16.63
CA GLY A 47 29.24 -15.87 15.71
C GLY A 47 28.79 -15.64 14.26
N GLU A 48 27.52 -15.91 13.93
CA GLU A 48 26.97 -15.59 12.61
C GLU A 48 26.63 -14.11 12.47
N TRP A 49 26.61 -13.62 11.23
CA TRP A 49 26.40 -12.20 10.91
C TRP A 49 24.98 -11.70 11.25
N ASP A 50 24.02 -12.63 11.42
CA ASP A 50 22.63 -12.38 11.80
C ASP A 50 22.26 -13.01 13.15
N GLU A 51 23.24 -13.16 14.06
CA GLU A 51 23.06 -13.84 15.36
C GLU A 51 22.15 -13.11 16.36
N GLN A 52 21.99 -11.79 16.23
CA GLN A 52 21.29 -10.96 17.23
C GLN A 52 19.78 -10.91 16.95
N TYR A 53 19.39 -10.49 15.75
CA TYR A 53 18.00 -10.43 15.31
C TYR A 53 17.89 -10.44 13.78
N ILE A 54 16.70 -10.75 13.27
CA ILE A 54 16.37 -10.66 11.84
C ILE A 54 14.97 -10.09 11.62
N TYR A 55 14.78 -9.36 10.53
CA TYR A 55 13.47 -8.87 10.11
C TYR A 55 13.33 -8.83 8.59
N PRO A 56 12.10 -8.97 8.04
CA PRO A 56 11.92 -8.99 6.60
C PRO A 56 12.25 -7.61 6.02
N GLY A 57 12.90 -7.59 4.86
CA GLY A 57 13.02 -6.40 4.02
C GLY A 57 12.00 -6.47 2.89
N LYS A 58 12.39 -7.07 1.76
CA LYS A 58 11.52 -7.28 0.60
C LYS A 58 11.33 -8.75 0.31
N VAL A 59 10.10 -9.15 0.02
CA VAL A 59 9.79 -10.42 -0.63
C VAL A 59 9.26 -10.15 -2.04
N ILE A 60 9.74 -10.91 -3.02
CA ILE A 60 9.14 -10.98 -4.35
C ILE A 60 8.88 -12.43 -4.71
N LYS A 61 7.87 -12.68 -5.54
CA LYS A 61 7.62 -14.00 -6.13
C LYS A 61 8.01 -13.97 -7.61
N GLN A 62 8.85 -14.91 -8.04
CA GLN A 62 9.25 -15.08 -9.44
C GLN A 62 9.01 -16.52 -9.86
N GLY A 63 8.00 -16.74 -10.72
CA GLY A 63 7.54 -18.08 -11.03
C GLY A 63 7.00 -18.77 -9.77
N SER A 64 7.54 -19.95 -9.45
CA SER A 64 7.17 -20.72 -8.25
C SER A 64 7.99 -20.40 -7.01
N GLU A 65 8.98 -19.51 -7.09
CA GLU A 65 9.91 -19.24 -6.00
C GLU A 65 9.66 -17.86 -5.38
N TYR A 66 9.62 -17.80 -4.05
CA TYR A 66 9.72 -16.56 -3.28
C TYR A 66 11.19 -16.28 -2.97
N LYS A 67 11.54 -15.00 -3.03
CA LYS A 67 12.88 -14.48 -2.75
C LYS A 67 12.76 -13.39 -1.71
N MET A 68 13.50 -13.52 -0.62
CA MET A 68 13.50 -12.56 0.49
C MET A 68 14.88 -11.95 0.63
N TRP A 69 14.94 -10.62 0.62
CA TRP A 69 16.08 -9.84 1.10
C TRP A 69 15.77 -9.38 2.52
N TYR A 70 16.37 -10.03 3.51
CA TYR A 70 16.09 -9.80 4.93
C TYR A 70 17.25 -9.06 5.59
N THR A 71 16.95 -8.29 6.63
CA THR A 71 18.01 -7.69 7.46
C THR A 71 18.40 -8.66 8.55
N GLY A 72 19.71 -8.78 8.81
CA GLY A 72 20.24 -9.44 9.98
C GLY A 72 21.27 -8.58 10.69
N ALA A 73 21.34 -8.72 12.01
CA ALA A 73 22.33 -8.05 12.84
C ALA A 73 23.24 -9.02 13.58
N ASP A 74 24.51 -8.65 13.67
CA ASP A 74 25.47 -9.35 14.54
C ASP A 74 25.32 -8.90 16.00
N ARG A 75 26.02 -9.55 16.95
CA ARG A 75 26.00 -9.15 18.37
C ARG A 75 26.45 -7.72 18.66
N THR A 76 27.14 -7.08 17.71
CA THR A 76 27.58 -5.69 17.86
C THR A 76 26.51 -4.70 17.46
N GLY A 77 25.40 -5.17 16.85
CA GLY A 77 24.34 -4.35 16.30
C GLY A 77 24.61 -3.84 14.89
N LYS A 78 25.63 -4.37 14.20
CA LYS A 78 25.88 -4.07 12.79
C LYS A 78 24.85 -4.82 11.94
N GLU A 79 24.12 -4.08 11.12
CA GLU A 79 23.05 -4.62 10.27
C GLU A 79 23.49 -4.73 8.80
N GLN A 80 23.17 -5.87 8.19
CA GLN A 80 23.48 -6.20 6.79
C GLN A 80 22.27 -6.89 6.13
N ILE A 81 22.27 -7.04 4.80
CA ILE A 81 21.16 -7.70 4.08
C ILE A 81 21.57 -9.10 3.63
N GLY A 82 20.79 -10.09 4.04
CA GLY A 82 20.87 -11.48 3.59
C GLY A 82 19.82 -11.79 2.52
N TYR A 83 19.95 -12.97 1.94
CA TYR A 83 19.04 -13.51 0.93
C TYR A 83 18.56 -14.91 1.36
N ALA A 84 17.28 -15.19 1.13
CA ALA A 84 16.69 -16.51 1.34
C ALA A 84 15.66 -16.82 0.26
N THR A 85 15.47 -18.10 -0.07
CA THR A 85 14.47 -18.57 -1.03
C THR A 85 13.46 -19.49 -0.37
N SER A 86 12.26 -19.57 -0.94
CA SER A 86 11.21 -20.49 -0.51
C SER A 86 10.32 -20.87 -1.69
N THR A 87 9.70 -22.05 -1.64
CA THR A 87 8.68 -22.47 -2.63
C THR A 87 7.24 -22.37 -2.11
N ASP A 88 7.06 -22.23 -0.79
CA ASP A 88 5.76 -22.18 -0.12
C ASP A 88 5.54 -20.89 0.71
N GLY A 89 6.59 -20.09 0.89
CA GLY A 89 6.59 -18.88 1.71
C GLY A 89 6.71 -19.16 3.22
N ILE A 90 6.84 -20.43 3.61
CA ILE A 90 6.86 -20.91 5.00
C ILE A 90 8.24 -21.49 5.33
N LYS A 91 8.78 -22.41 4.53
CA LYS A 91 10.14 -22.93 4.70
C LYS A 91 11.11 -22.11 3.87
N TRP A 92 12.11 -21.54 4.52
CA TRP A 92 13.09 -20.65 3.90
C TRP A 92 14.50 -21.23 3.97
N ASP A 93 15.16 -21.29 2.82
CA ASP A 93 16.57 -21.67 2.69
C ASP A 93 17.42 -20.40 2.62
N LYS A 94 18.20 -20.12 3.66
CA LYS A 94 19.15 -18.99 3.69
C LYS A 94 20.29 -19.28 2.71
N TYR A 95 20.69 -18.27 1.95
CA TYR A 95 21.86 -18.37 1.10
C TYR A 95 23.15 -18.53 1.91
N GLU A 96 23.92 -19.58 1.62
CA GLU A 96 25.10 -19.98 2.41
C GLU A 96 26.19 -18.89 2.49
N LYS A 97 26.28 -18.01 1.49
CA LYS A 97 27.28 -16.92 1.44
C LYS A 97 26.71 -15.57 1.86
N ASN A 98 25.60 -15.58 2.58
CA ASN A 98 25.08 -14.38 3.22
C ASN A 98 26.16 -13.72 4.09
N PRO A 99 26.10 -12.39 4.26
CA PRO A 99 25.13 -11.45 3.68
C PRO A 99 25.46 -11.04 2.22
N VAL A 100 24.41 -10.79 1.44
CA VAL A 100 24.48 -10.40 0.01
C VAL A 100 24.74 -8.91 -0.23
N LEU A 101 24.31 -8.04 0.69
CA LEU A 101 24.73 -6.64 0.74
C LEU A 101 25.44 -6.38 2.07
N LYS A 102 26.72 -6.03 2.01
CA LYS A 102 27.53 -5.69 3.18
C LYS A 102 27.53 -4.20 3.44
N VAL A 103 27.84 -3.80 4.67
CA VAL A 103 28.17 -2.40 4.99
C VAL A 103 29.32 -1.89 4.12
N GLY A 104 29.38 -0.58 3.91
CA GLY A 104 30.51 0.04 3.22
C GLY A 104 31.82 -0.02 4.03
N PRO A 105 32.95 0.35 3.42
CA PRO A 105 34.24 0.42 4.12
C PRO A 105 34.19 1.43 5.27
N THR A 106 35.03 1.25 6.30
CA THR A 106 35.13 2.17 7.44
C THR A 106 35.19 3.63 6.99
N GLY A 107 34.34 4.48 7.58
CA GLY A 107 34.26 5.91 7.26
C GLY A 107 33.26 6.27 6.16
N SER A 108 32.75 5.29 5.41
CA SER A 108 31.63 5.50 4.48
C SER A 108 30.30 5.74 5.23
N TRP A 109 29.33 6.33 4.52
CA TRP A 109 28.04 6.72 5.07
C TRP A 109 27.16 5.54 5.52
N ASP A 110 27.43 4.33 5.02
CA ASP A 110 26.76 3.08 5.36
C ASP A 110 27.73 2.04 5.96
N SER A 111 28.76 2.52 6.68
CA SER A 111 29.83 1.68 7.25
C SER A 111 29.42 0.86 8.49
N TYR A 112 28.25 1.14 9.06
CA TYR A 112 27.74 0.40 10.23
C TYR A 112 26.40 -0.28 9.96
N ILE A 113 25.60 0.24 9.03
CA ILE A 113 24.32 -0.36 8.64
C ILE A 113 24.16 -0.29 7.13
N ALA A 114 23.75 -1.42 6.54
CA ALA A 114 23.14 -1.52 5.24
C ALA A 114 21.96 -2.51 5.35
N ALA A 115 20.72 -2.01 5.44
CA ALA A 115 19.57 -2.79 5.90
C ALA A 115 18.27 -2.41 5.16
N GLN A 116 17.17 -3.08 5.49
CA GLN A 116 15.79 -2.67 5.14
C GLN A 116 15.62 -2.48 3.63
N ALA A 117 15.88 -3.56 2.89
CA ALA A 117 15.80 -3.56 1.44
C ALA A 117 14.38 -3.30 0.93
N SER A 118 14.27 -2.47 -0.11
CA SER A 118 13.18 -2.52 -1.08
C SER A 118 13.75 -2.88 -2.44
N VAL A 119 13.25 -3.98 -3.02
CA VAL A 119 13.76 -4.54 -4.28
C VAL A 119 12.68 -4.57 -5.36
N ILE A 120 13.05 -4.16 -6.57
CA ILE A 120 12.26 -4.31 -7.79
C ILE A 120 13.05 -5.14 -8.80
N TYR A 121 12.36 -5.96 -9.58
CA TYR A 121 12.90 -6.62 -10.77
C TYR A 121 12.21 -6.10 -12.03
N ASP A 122 12.97 -5.66 -13.03
CA ASP A 122 12.42 -5.10 -14.27
C ASP A 122 12.28 -6.11 -15.43
N GLY A 123 12.50 -7.40 -15.17
CA GLY A 123 12.56 -8.44 -16.19
C GLY A 123 13.99 -8.76 -16.65
N LYS A 124 14.98 -7.96 -16.26
CA LYS A 124 16.40 -8.18 -16.60
C LYS A 124 17.32 -7.99 -15.39
N ASN A 125 17.15 -6.88 -14.66
CA ASN A 125 17.98 -6.51 -13.53
C ASN A 125 17.12 -6.33 -12.27
N TYR A 126 17.77 -6.51 -11.13
CA TYR A 126 17.27 -6.14 -9.82
C TYR A 126 17.81 -4.76 -9.43
N PHE A 127 16.94 -3.99 -8.80
CA PHE A 127 17.23 -2.68 -8.24
C PHE A 127 16.86 -2.70 -6.76
N MET A 128 17.78 -2.31 -5.89
CA MET A 128 17.59 -2.26 -4.45
C MET A 128 17.77 -0.84 -3.96
N TRP A 129 16.81 -0.37 -3.19
CA TRP A 129 16.97 0.77 -2.29
C TRP A 129 17.14 0.23 -0.87
N TYR A 130 18.04 0.81 -0.10
CA TYR A 130 18.38 0.30 1.23
C TYR A 130 18.69 1.43 2.21
N SER A 131 18.42 1.21 3.48
CA SER A 131 18.81 2.10 4.56
C SER A 131 20.29 1.96 4.87
N GLY A 132 21.00 3.07 5.04
CA GLY A 132 22.38 3.06 5.51
C GLY A 132 22.64 4.08 6.61
N ASN A 133 23.62 3.74 7.46
CA ASN A 133 24.06 4.55 8.59
C ASN A 133 25.55 4.24 8.89
N ASN A 134 26.31 5.25 9.30
CA ASN A 134 27.73 5.13 9.63
C ASN A 134 28.00 5.02 11.13
N ALA A 135 26.95 4.99 11.94
CA ALA A 135 27.02 4.86 13.38
C ALA A 135 25.92 3.93 13.90
N SER A 136 25.96 3.65 15.21
CA SER A 136 24.93 2.86 15.88
C SER A 136 23.53 3.39 15.63
N VAL A 137 22.55 2.49 15.61
CA VAL A 137 21.11 2.75 15.42
C VAL A 137 20.60 3.91 16.28
N ILE A 138 21.18 4.10 17.47
CA ILE A 138 20.79 5.16 18.43
C ILE A 138 21.12 6.59 17.97
N ASN A 139 22.08 6.76 17.06
CA ASN A 139 22.49 8.08 16.58
C ASN A 139 21.62 8.58 15.41
N GLU A 140 20.86 7.67 14.78
CA GLU A 140 19.83 8.00 13.79
C GLU A 140 20.29 8.83 12.58
N HIS A 141 21.52 8.64 12.10
CA HIS A 141 22.04 9.31 10.91
C HIS A 141 21.66 8.58 9.61
N TRP A 142 20.41 8.16 9.51
CA TRP A 142 19.97 7.30 8.43
C TRP A 142 19.77 8.04 7.10
N LYS A 143 20.16 7.35 6.04
CA LYS A 143 20.01 7.78 4.64
C LYS A 143 19.59 6.59 3.79
N ILE A 144 19.15 6.84 2.55
CA ILE A 144 18.79 5.76 1.62
C ILE A 144 19.78 5.72 0.46
N GLY A 145 20.33 4.53 0.22
CA GLY A 145 21.21 4.22 -0.91
C GLY A 145 20.53 3.35 -1.96
N PHE A 146 21.25 3.11 -3.04
CA PHE A 146 20.83 2.31 -4.19
C PHE A 146 21.91 1.31 -4.60
N ALA A 147 21.49 0.12 -5.06
CA ALA A 147 22.36 -0.89 -5.63
C ALA A 147 21.65 -1.63 -6.77
N THR A 148 22.43 -2.16 -7.72
CA THR A 148 21.92 -2.98 -8.83
C THR A 148 22.47 -4.39 -8.76
N SER A 149 21.76 -5.34 -9.36
CA SER A 149 22.20 -6.72 -9.48
C SER A 149 21.59 -7.38 -10.71
N ILE A 150 22.30 -8.32 -11.32
CA ILE A 150 21.75 -9.15 -12.41
C ILE A 150 21.12 -10.46 -11.91
N ASP A 151 21.46 -10.89 -10.69
CA ASP A 151 21.09 -12.19 -10.12
C ASP A 151 20.35 -12.10 -8.78
N GLY A 152 20.27 -10.90 -8.19
CA GLY A 152 19.67 -10.65 -6.88
C GLY A 152 20.57 -11.03 -5.70
N ILE A 153 21.78 -11.52 -5.96
CA ILE A 153 22.71 -12.04 -4.95
C ILE A 153 23.99 -11.20 -4.90
N LYS A 154 24.59 -10.86 -6.04
CA LYS A 154 25.74 -9.96 -6.11
C LYS A 154 25.27 -8.56 -6.43
N TRP A 155 25.53 -7.62 -5.52
CA TRP A 155 25.06 -6.25 -5.62
C TRP A 155 26.20 -5.26 -5.86
N ASP A 156 26.02 -4.39 -6.84
CA ASP A 156 26.90 -3.26 -7.13
C ASP A 156 26.25 -1.98 -6.59
N LYS A 157 26.83 -1.41 -5.53
CA LYS A 157 26.34 -0.16 -4.93
C LYS A 157 26.61 1.02 -5.86
N TYR A 158 25.65 1.94 -5.94
CA TYR A 158 25.80 3.15 -6.73
C TYR A 158 26.89 4.06 -6.17
N GLU A 159 27.79 4.52 -7.04
CA GLU A 159 28.97 5.29 -6.66
C GLU A 159 28.62 6.65 -6.04
N GLN A 160 27.49 7.25 -6.41
CA GLN A 160 27.03 8.54 -5.88
C GLN A 160 26.02 8.38 -4.74
N ASN A 161 25.94 7.21 -4.11
CA ASN A 161 25.15 7.05 -2.90
C ASN A 161 25.55 8.05 -1.82
N PRO A 162 24.60 8.50 -0.98
CA PRO A 162 23.19 8.09 -0.89
C PRO A 162 22.28 8.83 -1.89
N VAL A 163 21.19 8.17 -2.32
CA VAL A 163 20.18 8.70 -3.26
C VAL A 163 19.07 9.50 -2.58
N LEU A 164 18.86 9.34 -1.26
CA LEU A 164 18.00 10.23 -0.47
C LEU A 164 18.69 10.62 0.84
N ASN A 165 18.74 11.92 1.11
CA ASN A 165 19.27 12.49 2.35
C ASN A 165 18.13 13.09 3.20
N PRO A 166 18.31 13.22 4.53
CA PRO A 166 17.47 14.07 5.36
C PRO A 166 17.38 15.49 4.80
N SER A 167 16.24 16.14 5.00
CA SER A 167 16.06 17.54 4.57
C SER A 167 16.90 18.49 5.44
N LEU A 168 17.14 19.71 4.97
CA LEU A 168 17.86 20.72 5.78
C LEU A 168 17.06 21.11 7.02
N ASP A 169 15.73 21.18 6.90
CA ASP A 169 14.79 21.55 7.94
C ASP A 169 13.48 20.74 7.83
N GLY A 170 12.58 20.97 8.79
CA GLY A 170 11.27 20.33 8.80
C GLY A 170 11.23 18.94 9.45
N TRP A 171 10.30 18.11 8.98
CA TRP A 171 9.85 16.90 9.67
C TRP A 171 10.77 15.68 9.46
N ASP A 172 11.59 15.69 8.40
CA ASP A 172 12.52 14.62 8.02
C ASP A 172 13.98 15.10 8.02
N ASN A 173 14.31 16.08 8.86
CA ASN A 173 15.63 16.72 8.89
C ASN A 173 16.70 15.98 9.71
N LYS A 174 16.33 14.89 10.38
CA LYS A 174 17.27 14.08 11.17
C LYS A 174 17.65 12.78 10.47
N ALA A 175 16.66 12.02 9.99
CA ALA A 175 16.87 10.68 9.45
C ALA A 175 15.84 10.35 8.36
N VAL A 176 16.25 9.62 7.33
CA VAL A 176 15.37 8.99 6.32
C VAL A 176 15.80 7.53 6.10
N TYR A 177 14.87 6.57 6.19
CA TYR A 177 15.17 5.13 6.14
C TYR A 177 13.90 4.31 5.84
N GLN A 178 14.06 2.97 5.76
CA GLN A 178 13.00 2.00 5.40
C GLN A 178 12.29 2.39 4.10
N PRO A 179 13.02 2.44 2.96
CA PRO A 179 12.40 2.75 1.69
C PRO A 179 11.47 1.60 1.27
N GLU A 180 10.30 1.93 0.75
CA GLU A 180 9.48 1.04 -0.06
C GLU A 180 9.25 1.69 -1.41
N VAL A 181 9.74 1.04 -2.47
CA VAL A 181 9.75 1.60 -3.81
C VAL A 181 8.89 0.76 -4.74
N LEU A 182 8.05 1.44 -5.51
CA LEU A 182 7.27 0.85 -6.61
C LEU A 182 7.56 1.59 -7.92
N LYS A 183 7.63 0.83 -9.02
CA LYS A 183 7.65 1.37 -10.37
C LYS A 183 6.21 1.46 -10.88
N ILE A 184 5.71 2.69 -11.05
CA ILE A 184 4.31 2.98 -11.40
C ILE A 184 4.11 3.05 -12.91
N SER A 185 5.15 3.43 -13.64
CA SER A 185 5.19 3.41 -15.11
C SER A 185 6.64 3.25 -15.59
N ASN A 186 6.84 3.20 -16.91
CA ASN A 186 8.18 3.12 -17.50
C ASN A 186 9.12 4.25 -17.05
N THR A 187 8.56 5.41 -16.68
CA THR A 187 9.30 6.64 -16.36
C THR A 187 8.93 7.20 -14.99
N LYS A 188 8.31 6.41 -14.11
CA LYS A 188 7.87 6.91 -12.80
C LYS A 188 8.02 5.88 -11.69
N TYR A 189 8.70 6.28 -10.63
CA TYR A 189 8.90 5.54 -9.39
C TYR A 189 8.33 6.33 -8.22
N TYR A 190 7.68 5.62 -7.30
CA TYR A 190 7.24 6.14 -6.01
C TYR A 190 8.04 5.49 -4.89
N MET A 191 8.44 6.28 -3.91
CA MET A 191 9.08 5.83 -2.68
C MET A 191 8.28 6.33 -1.49
N TRP A 192 7.92 5.41 -0.61
CA TRP A 192 7.52 5.72 0.76
C TRP A 192 8.73 5.52 1.67
N TYR A 193 8.97 6.44 2.60
CA TYR A 193 10.13 6.38 3.48
C TYR A 193 9.77 6.80 4.90
N THR A 194 10.31 6.13 5.90
CA THR A 194 10.21 6.56 7.30
C THR A 194 11.18 7.72 7.55
N ALA A 195 10.75 8.72 8.33
CA ALA A 195 11.63 9.77 8.78
C ALA A 195 11.24 10.38 10.14
N THR A 196 12.19 11.15 10.69
CA THR A 196 12.04 11.93 11.93
C THR A 196 12.82 13.24 11.85
N SER A 197 12.58 14.12 12.82
CA SER A 197 13.26 15.41 12.97
C SER A 197 14.05 15.50 14.28
N PHE A 198 14.96 16.48 14.35
CA PHE A 198 15.68 16.80 15.59
C PHE A 198 14.76 17.35 16.69
N SER A 199 13.64 17.95 16.31
CA SER A 199 12.67 18.54 17.21
C SER A 199 11.54 17.59 17.64
N ALA A 200 11.47 16.39 17.04
CA ALA A 200 10.39 15.46 17.32
C ALA A 200 10.50 14.88 18.74
N SER A 201 9.43 15.00 19.51
CA SER A 201 9.18 14.19 20.70
C SER A 201 8.26 13.01 20.34
N SER A 202 8.24 11.99 21.19
CA SER A 202 7.42 10.79 21.01
C SER A 202 5.91 11.13 20.87
N PRO A 203 5.20 10.64 19.84
CA PRO A 203 5.64 9.74 18.78
C PRO A 203 6.38 10.47 17.65
N ARG A 204 7.53 9.94 17.25
CA ARG A 204 8.49 10.67 16.40
C ARG A 204 8.51 10.23 14.94
N TRP A 205 8.28 8.96 14.66
CA TRP A 205 8.36 8.42 13.30
C TRP A 205 7.07 8.69 12.51
N LYS A 206 7.27 9.09 11.25
CA LYS A 206 6.23 9.33 10.26
C LYS A 206 6.69 8.80 8.91
N ILE A 207 5.76 8.59 7.99
CA ILE A 207 6.06 8.12 6.63
C ILE A 207 5.87 9.29 5.65
N GLY A 208 6.88 9.54 4.84
CA GLY A 208 6.87 10.49 3.73
C GLY A 208 6.80 9.79 2.38
N PHE A 209 6.67 10.61 1.35
CA PHE A 209 6.61 10.20 -0.04
C PHE A 209 7.62 10.99 -0.89
N ALA A 210 8.24 10.32 -1.85
CA ALA A 210 9.04 10.94 -2.90
C ALA A 210 8.74 10.28 -4.25
N GLU A 211 8.90 11.04 -5.34
CA GLU A 211 8.79 10.53 -6.70
C GLU A 211 10.09 10.73 -7.50
N SER A 212 10.35 9.84 -8.43
CA SER A 212 11.53 9.87 -9.29
C SER A 212 11.16 9.40 -10.70
N SER A 213 11.86 9.92 -11.71
CA SER A 213 11.75 9.44 -13.09
C SER A 213 12.74 8.34 -13.45
N ASP A 214 13.82 8.20 -12.67
CA ASP A 214 14.94 7.30 -12.93
C ASP A 214 15.26 6.35 -11.77
N GLY A 215 14.64 6.53 -10.61
CA GLY A 215 14.87 5.75 -9.39
C GLY A 215 16.10 6.18 -8.59
N LEU A 216 16.84 7.19 -9.06
CA LEU A 216 18.07 7.70 -8.44
C LEU A 216 17.88 9.12 -7.90
N ASN A 217 17.21 9.98 -8.66
CA ASN A 217 16.97 11.37 -8.31
C ASN A 217 15.54 11.54 -7.78
N TRP A 218 15.41 11.85 -6.49
CA TRP A 218 14.13 11.84 -5.78
C TRP A 218 13.64 13.25 -5.44
N ASN A 219 12.40 13.54 -5.82
CA ASN A 219 11.67 14.74 -5.44
C ASN A 219 10.72 14.41 -4.29
N LYS A 220 11.01 14.90 -3.08
CA LYS A 220 10.14 14.74 -1.91
C LYS A 220 8.84 15.53 -2.12
N PHE A 221 7.71 14.94 -1.75
CA PHE A 221 6.42 15.60 -1.85
C PHE A 221 6.31 16.75 -0.84
N SER A 222 5.88 17.92 -1.31
CA SER A 222 5.75 19.13 -0.47
C SER A 222 4.68 19.00 0.62
N GLY A 223 3.69 18.12 0.43
CA GLY A 223 2.65 17.81 1.43
C GLY A 223 3.06 16.74 2.44
N ASN A 224 4.32 16.32 2.48
CA ASN A 224 4.79 15.36 3.48
C ASN A 224 4.64 15.89 4.93
N PRO A 225 4.47 15.00 5.92
CA PRO A 225 4.39 13.54 5.83
C PRO A 225 3.02 13.04 5.32
N VAL A 226 3.00 11.90 4.65
CA VAL A 226 1.77 11.29 4.08
C VAL A 226 1.05 10.34 5.03
N ILE A 227 1.75 9.78 6.02
CA ILE A 227 1.14 9.01 7.13
C ILE A 227 1.79 9.45 8.43
N TYR A 228 0.96 9.76 9.44
CA TYR A 228 1.38 10.20 10.76
C TYR A 228 0.49 9.58 11.85
N PRO A 229 0.90 9.54 13.13
CA PRO A 229 0.12 8.91 14.19
C PRO A 229 -1.19 9.66 14.51
N GLU A 230 -2.33 8.99 14.38
CA GLU A 230 -3.68 9.51 14.61
C GLU A 230 -4.44 8.66 15.61
N GLN A 231 -4.43 7.33 15.41
CA GLN A 231 -5.13 6.35 16.25
C GLN A 231 -4.35 6.11 17.55
N SER A 232 -5.06 5.76 18.63
CA SER A 232 -4.46 5.64 19.97
C SER A 232 -3.34 4.59 20.05
N TRP A 233 -3.50 3.47 19.34
CA TRP A 233 -2.51 2.39 19.29
C TRP A 233 -1.22 2.80 18.55
N GLU A 234 -1.27 3.78 17.64
CA GLU A 234 -0.08 4.30 16.94
C GLU A 234 0.79 5.17 17.87
N LYS A 235 0.20 5.66 18.95
CA LYS A 235 0.85 6.55 19.94
C LYS A 235 1.31 5.78 21.17
N SER A 236 0.77 4.58 21.40
CA SER A 236 0.91 3.83 22.65
C SER A 236 2.24 3.10 22.77
N GLY A 237 3.35 3.84 22.91
CA GLY A 237 4.70 3.34 23.20
C GLY A 237 5.82 3.99 22.36
N GLY A 238 5.47 5.07 21.66
CA GLY A 238 6.37 6.18 21.40
C GLY A 238 7.17 6.15 20.09
N ASP A 239 7.04 5.08 19.30
CA ASP A 239 7.69 5.01 18.01
C ASP A 239 6.96 5.84 16.94
N GLY A 240 5.63 5.81 16.90
CA GLY A 240 4.85 6.42 15.81
C GLY A 240 4.62 5.44 14.67
N VAL A 241 4.55 5.92 13.43
CA VAL A 241 4.27 5.07 12.24
C VAL A 241 5.52 4.98 11.36
N ASN A 242 5.88 3.77 10.94
CA ASN A 242 7.08 3.50 10.14
C ASN A 242 6.95 2.21 9.30
N ASP A 243 7.98 1.90 8.52
CA ASP A 243 8.18 0.67 7.75
C ASP A 243 6.97 0.26 6.90
N SER A 244 6.69 1.10 5.90
CA SER A 244 5.57 0.92 4.98
C SER A 244 5.86 -0.22 4.00
N SER A 245 4.93 -1.16 3.82
CA SER A 245 4.90 -2.07 2.68
C SER A 245 3.72 -1.71 1.79
N VAL A 246 3.97 -1.48 0.50
CA VAL A 246 2.96 -0.95 -0.41
C VAL A 246 2.70 -1.92 -1.55
N TYR A 247 1.43 -2.22 -1.78
CA TYR A 247 0.93 -2.98 -2.91
C TYR A 247 0.01 -2.11 -3.76
N PHE A 248 0.19 -2.12 -5.08
CA PHE A 248 -0.68 -1.43 -6.02
C PHE A 248 -1.42 -2.45 -6.87
N ASP A 249 -2.75 -2.47 -6.79
CA ASP A 249 -3.59 -3.47 -7.47
C ASP A 249 -3.97 -3.07 -8.92
N GLY A 250 -3.49 -1.93 -9.39
CA GLY A 250 -3.85 -1.31 -10.66
C GLY A 250 -4.81 -0.12 -10.53
N TYR A 251 -5.51 -0.03 -9.40
CA TYR A 251 -6.45 1.05 -9.07
C TYR A 251 -6.11 1.72 -7.74
N LEU A 252 -6.03 0.95 -6.66
CA LEU A 252 -5.74 1.39 -5.31
C LEU A 252 -4.32 1.02 -4.88
N PHE A 253 -3.73 1.93 -4.13
CA PHE A 253 -2.59 1.65 -3.29
C PHE A 253 -3.09 1.13 -1.94
N HIS A 254 -2.47 0.05 -1.50
CA HIS A 254 -2.64 -0.57 -0.20
C HIS A 254 -1.34 -0.43 0.55
N THR A 255 -1.38 0.02 1.79
CA THR A 255 -0.19 0.06 2.65
C THR A 255 -0.42 -0.66 3.97
N TRP A 256 0.60 -1.39 4.40
CA TRP A 256 0.73 -1.89 5.75
C TRP A 256 1.91 -1.19 6.41
N TYR A 257 1.74 -0.75 7.65
CA TYR A 257 2.76 0.03 8.36
C TYR A 257 2.86 -0.39 9.82
N HIS A 258 4.04 -0.27 10.38
CA HIS A 258 4.36 -0.62 11.75
C HIS A 258 4.08 0.53 12.73
N ALA A 259 3.45 0.20 13.87
CA ALA A 259 3.45 0.95 15.13
C ALA A 259 3.34 -0.05 16.31
N HIS A 260 2.39 0.05 17.26
CA HIS A 260 2.20 -1.02 18.27
C HIS A 260 1.41 -2.24 17.75
N GLY A 261 1.79 -2.70 16.56
CA GLY A 261 1.08 -3.64 15.70
C GLY A 261 1.27 -3.24 14.24
N ILE A 262 0.59 -3.93 13.32
CA ILE A 262 0.61 -3.59 11.89
C ILE A 262 -0.74 -2.99 11.52
N GLY A 263 -0.71 -1.73 11.07
CA GLY A 263 -1.86 -1.00 10.56
C GLY A 263 -2.02 -1.18 9.06
N TYR A 264 -3.19 -0.82 8.56
CA TYR A 264 -3.56 -0.87 7.15
C TYR A 264 -4.24 0.44 6.70
N ALA A 265 -3.95 0.89 5.49
CA ALA A 265 -4.58 2.04 4.85
C ALA A 265 -4.69 1.88 3.33
N GLN A 266 -5.62 2.62 2.72
CA GLN A 266 -5.81 2.68 1.26
C GLN A 266 -5.62 4.10 0.73
N SER A 267 -5.19 4.21 -0.52
CA SER A 267 -5.01 5.49 -1.22
C SER A 267 -5.24 5.34 -2.73
N LEU A 268 -5.79 6.37 -3.36
CA LEU A 268 -5.94 6.43 -4.83
C LEU A 268 -4.68 6.98 -5.52
N ASP A 269 -3.90 7.81 -4.83
CA ASP A 269 -2.77 8.56 -5.39
C ASP A 269 -1.42 8.19 -4.78
N GLY A 270 -1.43 7.39 -3.69
CA GLY A 270 -0.25 7.00 -2.93
C GLY A 270 0.21 8.05 -1.91
N LYS A 271 -0.49 9.17 -1.79
CA LYS A 271 -0.11 10.33 -0.96
C LYS A 271 -1.15 10.63 0.11
N SER A 272 -2.43 10.53 -0.24
CA SER A 272 -3.55 10.75 0.67
C SER A 272 -4.10 9.40 1.13
N TRP A 273 -3.86 9.06 2.39
CA TRP A 273 -4.16 7.73 2.93
C TRP A 273 -5.38 7.74 3.85
N GLN A 274 -6.28 6.78 3.66
CA GLN A 274 -7.41 6.51 4.54
C GLN A 274 -7.12 5.25 5.35
N LYS A 275 -6.96 5.41 6.68
CA LYS A 275 -6.65 4.31 7.60
C LYS A 275 -7.89 3.49 7.92
N TYR A 276 -7.69 2.18 8.10
CA TYR A 276 -8.75 1.31 8.54
C TYR A 276 -9.15 1.63 9.99
N ILE A 277 -10.46 1.80 10.22
CA ILE A 277 -10.98 2.23 11.53
C ILE A 277 -10.78 1.17 12.62
N LEU A 278 -10.65 -0.11 12.24
CA LEU A 278 -10.43 -1.24 13.16
C LEU A 278 -8.97 -1.70 13.23
N ASN A 279 -8.02 -0.86 12.79
CA ASN A 279 -6.60 -1.11 12.99
C ASN A 279 -6.25 -1.32 14.49
N PRO A 280 -5.17 -2.08 14.80
CA PRO A 280 -4.25 -2.73 13.86
C PRO A 280 -4.83 -4.00 13.22
N VAL A 281 -4.48 -4.28 11.96
CA VAL A 281 -4.85 -5.52 11.26
C VAL A 281 -4.05 -6.75 11.72
N VAL A 282 -2.85 -6.57 12.25
CA VAL A 282 -2.11 -7.63 12.95
C VAL A 282 -1.66 -7.08 14.31
N PRO A 283 -2.34 -7.42 15.41
CA PRO A 283 -1.93 -7.00 16.75
C PRO A 283 -0.75 -7.86 17.26
N ARG A 284 -0.05 -7.36 18.28
CA ARG A 284 0.93 -8.14 19.05
C ARG A 284 0.30 -9.41 19.63
N GLY A 285 1.13 -10.44 19.82
CA GLY A 285 0.72 -11.65 20.50
C GLY A 285 0.33 -11.42 21.97
N ASN A 286 -0.35 -12.41 22.54
CA ASN A 286 -0.73 -12.42 23.94
C ASN A 286 0.47 -12.81 24.84
N PRO A 287 0.81 -11.99 25.84
CA PRO A 287 1.85 -12.34 26.79
C PRO A 287 1.42 -13.50 27.70
N PRO A 288 2.36 -14.30 28.24
CA PRO A 288 3.81 -14.26 27.97
C PRO A 288 4.27 -15.24 26.89
N ASN A 289 3.33 -15.98 26.27
CA ASN A 289 3.65 -17.19 25.54
C ASN A 289 3.90 -16.93 24.05
N ASP A 290 3.16 -16.00 23.45
CA ASP A 290 3.23 -15.77 22.01
C ASP A 290 4.60 -15.21 21.63
N TRP A 291 5.19 -15.73 20.56
CA TRP A 291 6.56 -15.40 20.16
C TRP A 291 6.74 -13.92 19.72
N ASP A 292 5.64 -13.22 19.45
CA ASP A 292 5.58 -11.83 18.99
C ASP A 292 4.81 -10.91 19.95
N TYR A 293 4.72 -11.27 21.24
CA TYR A 293 4.00 -10.48 22.24
C TYR A 293 4.70 -9.17 22.60
N PHE A 294 6.03 -9.12 22.54
CA PHE A 294 6.80 -7.98 23.02
C PHE A 294 6.76 -6.85 21.98
N PHE A 295 7.16 -7.15 20.74
CA PHE A 295 6.99 -6.26 19.58
C PHE A 295 6.59 -7.05 18.33
N ILE A 296 5.88 -6.36 17.44
CA ILE A 296 5.78 -6.72 16.03
C ILE A 296 6.29 -5.51 15.26
N LEU A 297 7.20 -5.71 14.32
CA LEU A 297 7.81 -4.68 13.49
C LEU A 297 8.05 -5.20 12.08
N SER A 298 8.44 -4.31 11.17
CA SER A 298 8.86 -4.58 9.78
C SER A 298 7.98 -5.57 9.02
N THR A 299 7.22 -5.08 8.06
CA THR A 299 6.29 -5.90 7.30
C THR A 299 6.64 -5.88 5.81
N ASN A 300 6.43 -7.02 5.15
CA ASN A 300 6.36 -7.06 3.70
C ASN A 300 5.15 -7.88 3.26
N VAL A 301 4.30 -7.28 2.44
CA VAL A 301 3.07 -7.89 1.96
C VAL A 301 3.12 -8.06 0.45
N ILE A 302 2.74 -9.25 -0.02
CA ILE A 302 2.49 -9.49 -1.45
C ILE A 302 1.12 -10.13 -1.61
N LYS A 303 0.49 -9.87 -2.77
CA LYS A 303 -0.64 -10.67 -3.24
C LYS A 303 -0.11 -11.89 -3.98
N ASP A 304 -0.61 -13.07 -3.62
CA ASP A 304 -0.26 -14.33 -4.24
C ASP A 304 -1.51 -15.18 -4.48
N ASN A 305 -1.82 -15.41 -5.77
CA ASN A 305 -3.08 -15.99 -6.21
C ASN A 305 -4.28 -15.21 -5.62
N ASN A 306 -5.11 -15.89 -4.83
CA ASN A 306 -6.30 -15.32 -4.20
C ASN A 306 -6.05 -14.81 -2.77
N ASN A 307 -4.83 -14.93 -2.25
CA ASN A 307 -4.51 -14.57 -0.86
C ASN A 307 -3.44 -13.47 -0.79
N TYR A 308 -3.39 -12.79 0.34
CA TYR A 308 -2.33 -11.87 0.71
C TYR A 308 -1.45 -12.54 1.77
N LYS A 309 -0.13 -12.53 1.55
CA LYS A 309 0.87 -13.05 2.48
C LYS A 309 1.67 -11.90 3.06
N MET A 310 1.79 -11.86 4.38
CA MET A 310 2.56 -10.89 5.13
C MET A 310 3.68 -11.58 5.89
N TRP A 311 4.92 -11.28 5.53
CA TRP A 311 6.06 -11.58 6.39
C TRP A 311 6.28 -10.42 7.33
N TYR A 312 6.40 -10.71 8.63
CA TYR A 312 6.59 -9.70 9.65
C TYR A 312 7.61 -10.13 10.69
N ALA A 313 8.30 -9.18 11.31
CA ALA A 313 9.16 -9.48 12.44
C ALA A 313 8.38 -9.46 13.75
N GLY A 314 8.63 -10.45 14.60
CA GLY A 314 8.07 -10.54 15.94
C GLY A 314 9.16 -10.77 16.98
N GLU A 315 8.97 -10.17 18.15
CA GLU A 315 9.87 -10.26 19.29
C GLU A 315 9.16 -10.85 20.50
N LYS A 316 9.81 -11.82 21.14
CA LYS A 316 9.44 -12.29 22.48
C LYS A 316 10.19 -11.52 23.57
N ASN A 317 11.40 -11.06 23.25
CA ASN A 317 12.25 -10.26 24.10
C ASN A 317 12.91 -9.18 23.25
N TYR A 318 13.31 -8.08 23.89
CA TYR A 318 13.94 -6.94 23.25
C TYR A 318 15.13 -7.34 22.36
N ASN A 319 15.16 -6.84 21.12
CA ASN A 319 16.24 -7.03 20.14
C ASN A 319 16.56 -8.50 19.84
N ALA A 320 15.54 -9.33 19.75
CA ALA A 320 15.68 -10.77 19.45
C ALA A 320 14.62 -11.23 18.44
N SER A 321 14.38 -10.42 17.40
CA SER A 321 13.33 -10.70 16.42
C SER A 321 13.63 -11.92 15.53
N SER A 322 12.53 -12.56 15.12
CA SER A 322 12.47 -13.60 14.09
C SER A 322 11.35 -13.23 13.11
N ILE A 323 11.28 -13.90 11.96
CA ILE A 323 10.27 -13.60 10.92
C ILE A 323 9.13 -14.61 11.01
N GLY A 324 7.91 -14.11 11.06
CA GLY A 324 6.66 -14.85 11.02
C GLY A 324 5.88 -14.59 9.73
N LEU A 325 4.78 -15.32 9.56
CA LEU A 325 3.82 -15.20 8.48
C LEU A 325 2.42 -14.93 9.03
N ALA A 326 1.70 -14.02 8.40
CA ALA A 326 0.25 -13.90 8.51
C ALA A 326 -0.38 -13.89 7.11
N GLU A 327 -1.61 -14.37 6.99
CA GLU A 327 -2.31 -14.48 5.71
C GLU A 327 -3.76 -14.01 5.85
N THR A 328 -4.31 -13.48 4.75
CA THR A 328 -5.75 -13.19 4.60
C THR A 328 -6.14 -13.43 3.15
N ASP A 329 -7.38 -13.82 2.89
CA ASP A 329 -7.96 -13.93 1.54
C ASP A 329 -8.65 -12.63 1.11
N GLU A 330 -9.04 -11.79 2.06
CA GLU A 330 -9.70 -10.52 1.80
C GLU A 330 -9.05 -9.33 2.54
N LEU A 331 -9.14 -8.15 1.94
CA LEU A 331 -8.71 -6.89 2.54
C LEU A 331 -9.92 -6.04 2.93
N PRO A 332 -9.85 -5.26 4.02
CA PRO A 332 -10.90 -4.30 4.33
C PRO A 332 -11.09 -3.28 3.20
N GLU A 333 -12.35 -3.02 2.84
CA GLU A 333 -12.73 -1.95 1.93
C GLU A 333 -12.89 -0.64 2.72
N ILE A 334 -12.04 0.34 2.43
CA ILE A 334 -12.06 1.70 3.02
C ILE A 334 -12.49 2.69 1.93
N ILE A 335 -11.85 2.59 0.77
CA ILE A 335 -12.19 3.33 -0.45
C ILE A 335 -12.94 2.36 -1.37
N PRO A 336 -14.13 2.72 -1.88
CA PRO A 336 -14.86 1.89 -2.81
C PRO A 336 -14.01 1.47 -4.01
N ILE A 337 -13.96 0.17 -4.30
CA ILE A 337 -13.10 -0.40 -5.38
C ILE A 337 -13.70 -0.14 -6.78
N LYS A 338 -14.94 0.38 -6.83
CA LYS A 338 -15.69 0.59 -8.07
C LYS A 338 -15.14 1.81 -8.82
N ALA A 339 -14.07 1.58 -9.59
CA ALA A 339 -13.59 2.55 -10.56
C ALA A 339 -14.74 2.92 -11.51
N PRO A 340 -15.14 4.20 -11.60
CA PRO A 340 -16.24 4.61 -12.45
C PRO A 340 -15.95 4.29 -13.91
N VAL A 341 -16.95 3.77 -14.61
CA VAL A 341 -16.86 3.34 -16.01
C VAL A 341 -17.50 4.40 -16.89
N VAL A 342 -16.79 4.86 -17.91
CA VAL A 342 -17.31 5.78 -18.93
C VAL A 342 -17.42 5.04 -20.25
N VAL A 343 -18.65 4.81 -20.70
CA VAL A 343 -18.94 4.26 -22.02
C VAL A 343 -18.92 5.41 -23.03
N VAL A 344 -17.98 5.36 -23.97
CA VAL A 344 -17.91 6.26 -25.12
C VAL A 344 -18.51 5.51 -26.32
N PRO A 345 -19.75 5.83 -26.70
CA PRO A 345 -20.46 5.08 -27.72
C PRO A 345 -19.92 5.40 -29.12
N GLY A 346 -20.30 4.59 -30.11
CA GLY A 346 -19.86 4.77 -31.47
C GLY A 346 -20.56 5.92 -32.17
N ILE A 347 -20.03 6.27 -33.34
CA ILE A 347 -20.66 7.20 -34.28
C ILE A 347 -22.14 6.79 -34.50
N LEU A 348 -23.04 7.79 -34.56
CA LEU A 348 -24.50 7.65 -34.69
C LEU A 348 -25.25 7.13 -33.45
N ALA A 349 -24.57 6.76 -32.37
CA ALA A 349 -25.22 6.37 -31.12
C ALA A 349 -25.64 7.57 -30.25
N SER A 350 -25.40 8.80 -30.71
CA SER A 350 -25.82 10.04 -30.07
C SER A 350 -26.45 10.99 -31.10
N VAL A 351 -27.44 11.78 -30.65
CA VAL A 351 -28.17 12.80 -31.42
C VAL A 351 -28.41 14.04 -30.57
N ASP A 352 -28.55 15.20 -31.21
CA ASP A 352 -29.05 16.42 -30.58
C ASP A 352 -30.51 16.25 -30.15
N SER A 353 -30.81 16.54 -28.88
CA SER A 353 -32.11 16.28 -28.26
C SER A 353 -33.27 17.06 -28.89
N VAL A 354 -32.98 18.15 -29.61
CA VAL A 354 -33.99 19.01 -30.24
C VAL A 354 -34.00 18.83 -31.76
N ARG A 355 -32.83 18.67 -32.37
CA ARG A 355 -32.62 18.77 -33.83
C ARG A 355 -32.26 17.46 -34.50
N GLY A 356 -32.03 16.39 -33.73
CA GLY A 356 -31.54 15.12 -34.26
C GLY A 356 -30.10 15.23 -34.75
N ILE A 357 -29.86 15.18 -36.07
CA ILE A 357 -28.53 15.28 -36.67
C ILE A 357 -28.50 16.50 -37.60
N PRO A 358 -28.24 17.72 -37.08
CA PRO A 358 -28.32 18.95 -37.87
C PRO A 358 -27.18 19.04 -38.91
N CYS A 359 -27.40 19.49 -40.13
CA CYS A 359 -26.29 19.60 -41.11
C CYS A 359 -25.22 20.65 -40.74
N ASP A 360 -25.58 21.62 -39.90
CA ASP A 360 -24.68 22.64 -39.39
C ASP A 360 -23.89 22.13 -38.17
N ILE A 361 -22.59 21.98 -38.35
CA ILE A 361 -21.64 21.52 -37.32
C ILE A 361 -21.17 22.65 -36.39
N SER A 362 -21.45 23.91 -36.71
CA SER A 362 -21.03 25.06 -35.89
C SER A 362 -21.89 25.25 -34.63
N VAL A 363 -23.05 24.59 -34.58
CA VAL A 363 -24.01 24.76 -33.48
C VAL A 363 -23.83 23.68 -32.44
N SER A 364 -23.44 24.08 -31.22
CA SER A 364 -23.44 23.20 -30.06
C SER A 364 -24.87 22.83 -29.64
N GLY A 365 -25.02 21.72 -28.92
CA GLY A 365 -26.32 21.20 -28.54
C GLY A 365 -26.25 20.21 -27.39
N ASP A 366 -27.41 19.87 -26.83
CA ASP A 366 -27.53 18.83 -25.81
C ASP A 366 -27.62 17.46 -26.50
N TRP A 367 -26.50 16.73 -26.50
CA TRP A 367 -26.40 15.43 -27.15
C TRP A 367 -26.87 14.33 -26.20
N GLN A 368 -27.76 13.48 -26.70
CA GLN A 368 -28.35 12.38 -25.95
C GLN A 368 -28.16 11.06 -26.69
N ALA A 369 -28.15 9.97 -25.95
CA ALA A 369 -28.03 8.63 -26.51
C ALA A 369 -29.26 8.29 -27.36
N VAL A 370 -29.04 7.66 -28.51
CA VAL A 370 -30.15 7.24 -29.38
C VAL A 370 -30.83 5.99 -28.80
N PRO A 371 -32.13 6.03 -28.43
CA PRO A 371 -32.76 4.95 -27.67
C PRO A 371 -32.66 3.56 -28.31
N ILE A 372 -32.80 3.47 -29.64
CA ILE A 372 -32.72 2.18 -30.34
C ILE A 372 -31.29 1.62 -30.34
N PHE A 373 -30.27 2.45 -30.54
CA PHE A 373 -28.88 2.01 -30.52
C PHE A 373 -28.41 1.67 -29.10
N THR A 374 -28.78 2.50 -28.12
CA THR A 374 -28.56 2.19 -26.70
C THR A 374 -29.19 0.86 -26.33
N ARG A 375 -30.45 0.62 -26.73
CA ARG A 375 -31.15 -0.63 -26.44
C ARG A 375 -30.52 -1.85 -27.11
N LEU A 376 -30.14 -1.75 -28.38
CA LEU A 376 -29.65 -2.91 -29.15
C LEU A 376 -28.20 -3.25 -28.86
N TYR A 377 -27.34 -2.25 -28.69
CA TYR A 377 -25.88 -2.46 -28.65
C TYR A 377 -25.27 -2.25 -27.27
N TYR A 378 -25.83 -1.34 -26.47
CA TYR A 378 -25.24 -0.98 -25.18
C TYR A 378 -26.00 -1.55 -23.99
N LYS A 379 -27.29 -1.86 -24.12
CA LYS A 379 -28.10 -2.38 -23.01
C LYS A 379 -27.47 -3.62 -22.36
N PRO A 380 -27.00 -4.66 -23.07
CA PRO A 380 -26.38 -5.80 -22.41
C PRO A 380 -25.16 -5.41 -21.56
N LEU A 381 -24.30 -4.52 -22.06
CA LEU A 381 -23.15 -4.02 -21.32
C LEU A 381 -23.60 -3.21 -20.09
N LEU A 382 -24.54 -2.29 -20.28
CA LEU A 382 -25.07 -1.46 -19.20
C LEU A 382 -25.79 -2.30 -18.15
N ASP A 383 -26.55 -3.33 -18.53
CA ASP A 383 -27.19 -4.27 -17.61
C ASP A 383 -26.12 -5.07 -16.84
N THR A 384 -25.06 -5.56 -17.48
CA THR A 384 -23.98 -6.25 -16.76
C THR A 384 -23.26 -5.34 -15.76
N LEU A 385 -23.09 -4.07 -16.11
CA LEU A 385 -22.50 -3.09 -15.18
C LEU A 385 -23.48 -2.75 -14.06
N THR A 386 -24.75 -2.51 -14.36
CA THR A 386 -25.71 -1.95 -13.40
C THR A 386 -26.47 -3.00 -12.61
N GLU A 387 -26.94 -4.07 -13.27
CA GLU A 387 -27.71 -5.15 -12.67
C GLU A 387 -26.77 -6.20 -12.05
N ASP A 388 -25.84 -6.76 -12.84
CA ASP A 388 -24.96 -7.85 -12.37
C ASP A 388 -23.89 -7.34 -11.40
N SER A 389 -23.22 -6.24 -11.76
CA SER A 389 -22.14 -5.65 -10.97
C SER A 389 -22.62 -4.61 -9.94
N LYS A 390 -23.94 -4.35 -9.89
CA LYS A 390 -24.59 -3.42 -8.95
C LYS A 390 -23.95 -2.02 -8.95
N LEU A 391 -23.62 -1.51 -10.13
CA LEU A 391 -23.13 -0.14 -10.31
C LEU A 391 -24.30 0.80 -10.61
N GLU A 392 -24.25 2.02 -10.07
CA GLU A 392 -25.30 3.01 -10.31
C GLU A 392 -24.99 3.88 -11.53
N MET A 393 -25.96 4.08 -12.43
CA MET A 393 -25.84 5.05 -13.53
C MET A 393 -25.64 6.47 -12.98
N ASP A 394 -24.85 7.26 -13.70
CA ASP A 394 -24.49 8.65 -13.39
C ASP A 394 -23.71 8.84 -12.07
N LYS A 395 -23.24 7.74 -11.47
CA LYS A 395 -22.40 7.70 -10.27
C LYS A 395 -21.18 6.78 -10.44
N ASP A 396 -21.44 5.55 -10.87
CA ASP A 396 -20.44 4.51 -11.11
C ASP A 396 -20.32 4.17 -12.60
N VAL A 397 -21.39 4.37 -13.38
CA VAL A 397 -21.43 4.13 -14.83
C VAL A 397 -21.95 5.36 -15.55
N TYR A 398 -21.20 5.82 -16.54
CA TYR A 398 -21.46 7.03 -17.30
C TYR A 398 -21.59 6.68 -18.78
N PHE A 399 -22.54 7.31 -19.47
CA PHE A 399 -22.68 7.19 -20.92
C PHE A 399 -22.43 8.55 -21.56
N TYR A 400 -21.29 8.69 -22.24
CA TYR A 400 -20.87 9.97 -22.82
C TYR A 400 -21.50 10.17 -24.21
N ALA A 401 -22.71 10.73 -24.25
CA ALA A 401 -23.31 11.14 -25.51
C ALA A 401 -22.64 12.41 -26.04
N TYR A 402 -22.28 12.43 -27.34
CA TYR A 402 -21.45 13.49 -27.89
C TYR A 402 -21.68 13.74 -29.39
N ASP A 403 -21.28 14.92 -29.86
CA ASP A 403 -21.28 15.27 -31.28
C ASP A 403 -20.11 14.63 -32.03
N TRP A 404 -20.28 13.40 -32.45
CA TRP A 404 -19.26 12.61 -33.15
C TRP A 404 -18.81 13.16 -34.51
N ARG A 405 -19.39 14.27 -34.99
CA ARG A 405 -19.02 14.92 -36.26
C ARG A 405 -17.97 16.02 -36.09
N GLN A 406 -17.73 16.44 -34.85
CA GLN A 406 -16.76 17.49 -34.55
C GLN A 406 -15.33 17.03 -34.86
N PRO A 407 -14.41 17.98 -35.14
CA PRO A 407 -12.99 17.66 -35.26
C PRO A 407 -12.45 16.94 -34.01
N ALA A 408 -11.43 16.10 -34.20
CA ALA A 408 -10.88 15.27 -33.13
C ALA A 408 -10.36 16.09 -31.93
N GLU A 409 -9.79 17.28 -32.18
CA GLU A 409 -9.33 18.19 -31.14
C GLU A 409 -10.49 18.71 -30.29
N VAL A 410 -11.61 19.07 -30.93
CA VAL A 410 -12.83 19.53 -30.25
C VAL A 410 -13.47 18.39 -29.46
N LEU A 411 -13.47 17.17 -30.01
CA LEU A 411 -13.94 15.97 -29.32
C LEU A 411 -13.12 15.67 -28.06
N ALA A 412 -11.79 15.74 -28.17
CA ALA A 412 -10.89 15.53 -27.04
C ALA A 412 -11.11 16.57 -25.94
N ASP A 413 -11.24 17.85 -26.31
CA ASP A 413 -11.52 18.93 -25.35
C ASP A 413 -12.87 18.77 -24.66
N ASN A 414 -13.91 18.40 -25.41
CA ASN A 414 -15.25 18.17 -24.87
C ASN A 414 -15.29 16.95 -23.95
N PHE A 415 -14.60 15.87 -24.32
CA PHE A 415 -14.50 14.68 -23.49
C PHE A 415 -13.73 14.98 -22.20
N LYS A 416 -12.62 15.72 -22.29
CA LYS A 416 -11.89 16.17 -21.11
C LYS A 416 -12.79 16.98 -20.17
N LYS A 417 -13.55 17.95 -20.69
CA LYS A 417 -14.50 18.75 -19.87
C LYS A 417 -15.57 17.87 -19.21
N TYR A 418 -16.05 16.84 -19.90
CA TYR A 418 -17.01 15.89 -19.34
C TYR A 418 -16.38 15.08 -18.20
N ILE A 419 -15.17 14.53 -18.40
CA ILE A 419 -14.42 13.81 -17.37
C ILE A 419 -14.13 14.71 -16.17
N ASP A 420 -13.66 15.94 -16.39
CA ASP A 420 -13.39 16.92 -15.31
C ASP A 420 -14.66 17.19 -14.49
N LYS A 421 -15.82 17.30 -15.15
CA LYS A 421 -17.12 17.50 -14.50
C LYS A 421 -17.50 16.31 -13.61
N ILE A 422 -17.54 15.09 -14.16
CA ILE A 422 -17.96 13.92 -13.38
C ILE A 422 -16.94 13.57 -12.29
N SER A 423 -15.64 13.86 -12.50
CA SER A 423 -14.60 13.63 -11.50
C SER A 423 -14.76 14.49 -10.24
N ALA A 424 -15.49 15.60 -10.31
CA ALA A 424 -15.74 16.46 -9.15
C ALA A 424 -16.61 15.78 -8.07
N ASP A 425 -17.38 14.76 -8.46
CA ASP A 425 -18.24 13.98 -7.56
C ASP A 425 -17.48 12.80 -6.92
N HIS A 426 -16.19 12.60 -7.25
CA HIS A 426 -15.38 11.47 -6.78
C HIS A 426 -14.18 11.95 -5.95
N PRO A 427 -13.64 11.11 -5.05
CA PRO A 427 -12.42 11.44 -4.32
C PRO A 427 -11.25 11.78 -5.27
N GLY A 428 -10.40 12.73 -4.86
CA GLY A 428 -9.21 13.10 -5.61
C GLY A 428 -8.32 11.89 -5.92
N GLY A 429 -7.82 11.80 -7.15
CA GLY A 429 -7.02 10.66 -7.62
C GLY A 429 -7.83 9.50 -8.21
N THR A 430 -9.16 9.58 -8.21
CA THR A 430 -10.03 8.57 -8.86
C THR A 430 -9.65 8.39 -10.32
N LYS A 431 -9.45 7.13 -10.71
CA LYS A 431 -9.22 6.72 -12.11
C LYS A 431 -10.51 6.21 -12.72
N PHE A 432 -10.84 6.68 -13.91
CA PHE A 432 -11.99 6.23 -14.69
C PHE A 432 -11.57 5.13 -15.66
N LYS A 433 -12.38 4.08 -15.80
CA LYS A 433 -12.26 3.08 -16.86
C LYS A 433 -13.02 3.57 -18.08
N ILE A 434 -12.39 3.60 -19.24
CA ILE A 434 -13.04 4.06 -20.47
C ILE A 434 -13.31 2.85 -21.35
N VAL A 435 -14.55 2.70 -21.80
CA VAL A 435 -14.94 1.67 -22.78
C VAL A 435 -15.34 2.38 -24.05
N GLY A 436 -14.48 2.35 -25.06
CA GLY A 436 -14.75 2.95 -26.36
C GLY A 436 -15.39 1.95 -27.32
N HIS A 437 -16.35 2.38 -28.14
CA HIS A 437 -16.90 1.56 -29.22
C HIS A 437 -16.65 2.22 -30.57
N SER A 438 -15.83 1.60 -31.42
CA SER A 438 -15.65 2.04 -32.80
C SER A 438 -16.60 1.27 -33.73
N LEU A 439 -16.73 1.73 -34.99
CA LEU A 439 -17.58 1.13 -36.02
C LEU A 439 -17.01 -0.26 -36.42
N GLY A 440 -17.14 -1.26 -35.54
CA GLY A 440 -16.59 -2.61 -35.70
C GLY A 440 -16.16 -3.34 -34.41
N GLY A 441 -16.24 -2.75 -33.21
CA GLY A 441 -15.94 -3.45 -31.95
C GLY A 441 -15.62 -2.55 -30.74
N LEU A 442 -15.55 -3.18 -29.57
CA LEU A 442 -15.15 -2.56 -28.29
C LEU A 442 -13.62 -2.41 -28.21
N VAL A 443 -13.15 -1.21 -27.87
CA VAL A 443 -11.79 -0.94 -27.44
C VAL A 443 -11.85 -0.77 -25.93
N VAL A 444 -11.27 -1.74 -25.22
CA VAL A 444 -11.19 -1.78 -23.75
C VAL A 444 -9.83 -1.27 -23.29
#